data_AF-A0A846ZCH2-F1
#
_entry.id   AF-A0A846ZCH2-F1
#
_cell.length_a   1.000
_cell.length_b   1.000
_cell.length_c   1.000
_cell.angle_alpha   90.00
_cell.angle_beta   90.00
_cell.angle_gamma   90.00
#
_symmetry.space_group_name_H-M   'P 1'
#
loop_
_entity.id
_entity.type
_entity.pdbx_description
1 polymer ?
#
loop_
_entity_poly.entity_id
_entity_poly.type
_entity_poly.pdbx_seq_one_letter_code
_entity_poly.pdbx_strand_id
1 'polypeptide(L)'
;MHYWKRQFKNDDSDAPFRAAIRAIWEADKHYGVRSVYLKLRQQPAFKAVNHKKVQRLVHEMGLKGVGYHKQSRQFDLSKGPEGKRVTNKLHRRFKTNQSFFIFL
;
A
#
# COMPACT_ATOMS: atom_id res chain seq x y z
N MET A 1 27.70 28.88 13.44
CA MET A 1 27.62 27.61 14.20
C MET A 1 26.21 27.05 14.10
N HIS A 2 25.96 26.06 13.24
CA HIS A 2 24.57 25.65 12.94
C HIS A 2 24.09 24.49 13.82
N TYR A 3 23.06 24.76 14.62
CA TYR A 3 22.43 23.86 15.60
C TYR A 3 21.93 22.51 15.04
N TRP A 4 21.43 22.49 13.80
CA TRP A 4 20.90 21.30 13.11
C TRP A 4 21.87 20.13 12.91
N LYS A 5 23.19 20.37 12.81
CA LYS A 5 24.18 19.31 12.54
C LYS A 5 24.46 18.40 13.75
N ARG A 6 24.04 18.77 14.97
CA ARG A 6 24.26 17.97 16.19
C ARG A 6 23.33 16.77 16.33
N GLN A 7 22.20 16.73 15.62
CA GLN A 7 21.18 15.69 15.76
C GLN A 7 21.59 14.33 15.14
N PHE A 8 22.60 14.31 14.27
CA PHE A 8 23.08 13.08 13.60
C PHE A 8 24.01 12.21 14.46
N LYS A 9 24.37 12.65 15.68
CA LYS A 9 25.30 11.93 16.58
C LYS A 9 24.60 11.04 17.61
N ASN A 10 23.28 10.94 17.57
CA ASN A 10 22.56 10.08 18.52
C ASN A 10 22.64 8.62 18.06
N ASP A 11 22.80 7.70 19.02
CA ASP A 11 22.67 6.27 18.80
C ASP A 11 21.32 5.93 18.14
N ASP A 12 21.28 4.86 17.35
CA ASP A 12 20.09 4.44 16.61
C ASP A 12 19.00 3.93 17.57
N SER A 13 18.24 4.87 18.15
CA SER A 13 17.08 4.63 19.01
C SER A 13 16.02 3.71 18.36
N ASP A 14 16.10 3.56 17.02
CA ASP A 14 15.17 2.75 16.26
C ASP A 14 15.56 1.27 16.14
N ALA A 15 16.76 0.87 16.59
CA ALA A 15 17.23 -0.52 16.60
C ALA A 15 16.21 -1.56 17.13
N PRO A 16 15.57 -1.38 18.32
CA PRO A 16 14.57 -2.33 18.81
C PRO A 16 13.34 -2.43 17.90
N PHE A 17 12.93 -1.32 17.30
CA PHE A 17 11.81 -1.31 16.36
C PHE A 17 12.16 -2.03 15.05
N ARG A 18 13.37 -1.81 14.53
CA ARG A 18 13.86 -2.50 13.33
C ARG A 18 13.88 -4.01 13.54
N ALA A 19 14.36 -4.47 14.69
CA ALA A 19 14.39 -5.89 15.05
C ALA A 19 12.99 -6.50 15.15
N ALA A 20 12.06 -5.84 15.87
CA ALA A 20 10.69 -6.31 16.02
C ALA A 20 9.92 -6.35 14.69
N ILE A 21 10.08 -5.32 13.85
CA ILE A 21 9.50 -5.26 12.50
C ILE A 21 10.02 -6.42 11.65
N ARG A 22 11.34 -6.66 11.67
CA ARG A 22 11.95 -7.76 10.90
C ARG A 22 11.44 -9.12 11.35
N ALA A 23 11.31 -9.36 12.66
CA ALA A 23 10.77 -10.61 13.19
C ALA A 23 9.31 -10.85 12.74
N ILE A 24 8.47 -9.82 12.78
CA ILE A 24 7.07 -9.91 12.32
C ILE A 24 7.01 -10.17 10.80
N TRP A 25 7.86 -9.53 10.02
CA TRP A 25 7.89 -9.69 8.57
C TRP A 25 8.46 -11.05 8.14
N GLU A 26 9.46 -11.57 8.84
CA GLU A 26 10.03 -12.89 8.52
C GLU A 26 9.02 -14.02 8.81
N ALA A 27 8.15 -13.84 9.80
CA ALA A 27 7.06 -14.76 10.09
C ALA A 27 6.01 -14.82 8.95
N ASP A 28 5.77 -13.71 8.25
CA ASP A 28 4.89 -13.66 7.07
C ASP A 28 5.35 -12.58 6.08
N LYS A 29 6.03 -13.03 5.01
CA LYS A 29 6.58 -12.19 3.93
C LYS A 29 5.50 -11.52 3.07
N HIS A 30 4.21 -11.83 3.29
CA HIS A 30 3.10 -11.15 2.65
C HIS A 30 2.64 -9.90 3.41
N TYR A 31 3.13 -9.68 4.64
CA TYR A 31 2.77 -8.51 5.41
C TYR A 31 3.32 -7.20 4.81
N GLY A 32 2.40 -6.27 4.58
CA GLY A 32 2.71 -4.87 4.31
C GLY A 32 2.74 -4.03 5.60
N VAL A 33 2.99 -2.73 5.43
CA VAL A 33 3.12 -1.76 6.53
C VAL A 33 1.96 -1.83 7.54
N ARG A 34 0.72 -1.92 7.05
CA ARG A 34 -0.48 -1.97 7.90
C ARG A 34 -0.51 -3.22 8.79
N SER A 35 -0.24 -4.39 8.22
CA SER A 35 -0.24 -5.66 8.96
C SER A 35 0.86 -5.69 10.00
N VAL A 36 2.07 -5.24 9.64
CA VAL A 36 3.21 -5.10 10.57
C VAL A 36 2.84 -4.17 11.73
N TYR A 37 2.28 -3.00 11.44
CA TYR A 37 1.85 -2.05 12.46
C TYR A 37 0.82 -2.63 13.44
N LEU A 38 -0.19 -3.37 12.94
CA LEU A 38 -1.19 -3.99 13.80
C LEU A 38 -0.58 -5.06 14.71
N LYS A 39 0.33 -5.89 14.17
CA LYS A 39 1.05 -6.91 14.96
C LYS A 39 1.96 -6.29 16.02
N LEU A 40 2.65 -5.19 15.69
CA LEU A 40 3.43 -4.44 16.69
C LEU A 40 2.54 -3.91 17.81
N ARG A 41 1.36 -3.36 17.48
CA ARG A 41 0.47 -2.77 18.48
C ARG A 41 -0.18 -3.80 19.41
N GLN A 42 -0.23 -5.08 19.00
CA GLN A 42 -0.63 -6.19 19.86
C GLN A 42 0.41 -6.47 20.96
N GLN A 43 1.67 -6.08 20.75
CA GLN A 43 2.72 -6.23 21.75
C GLN A 43 2.66 -5.07 22.76
N PRO A 44 2.63 -5.34 24.08
CA PRO A 44 2.47 -4.29 25.08
C PRO A 44 3.60 -3.26 25.05
N ALA A 45 4.84 -3.69 24.73
CA ALA A 45 6.01 -2.83 24.61
C ALA A 45 5.90 -1.77 23.49
N PHE A 46 5.08 -2.02 22.46
CA PHE A 46 4.99 -1.17 21.26
C PHE A 46 3.59 -0.57 21.05
N LYS A 47 2.73 -0.61 22.07
CA LYS A 47 1.33 -0.16 21.98
C LYS A 47 1.17 1.33 21.61
N ALA A 48 2.12 2.18 22.02
CA ALA A 48 2.10 3.63 21.80
C ALA A 48 2.81 4.08 20.50
N VAL A 49 3.27 3.14 19.66
CA VAL A 49 4.01 3.47 18.44
C VAL A 49 3.12 4.11 17.39
N ASN A 50 3.62 5.16 16.75
CA ASN A 50 2.94 5.78 15.61
C ASN A 50 3.16 4.99 14.32
N HIS A 51 2.10 4.75 13.54
CA HIS A 51 2.16 4.11 12.23
C HIS A 51 3.13 4.78 11.25
N LYS A 52 3.30 6.11 11.32
CA LYS A 52 4.26 6.85 10.46
C LYS A 52 5.70 6.41 10.71
N LYS A 53 6.05 6.14 11.97
CA LYS A 53 7.39 5.66 12.36
C LYS A 53 7.64 4.26 11.80
N VAL A 54 6.66 3.37 11.92
CA VAL A 54 6.73 2.02 11.34
C VAL A 54 6.86 2.08 9.83
N GLN A 55 6.07 2.92 9.16
CA GLN A 55 6.14 3.12 7.71
C GLN A 55 7.53 3.56 7.25
N ARG A 56 8.12 4.55 7.93
CA ARG A 56 9.49 5.01 7.64
C ARG A 56 10.50 3.87 7.77
N LEU A 57 10.50 3.14 8.90
CA LEU A 57 11.46 2.07 9.16
C LEU A 57 11.30 0.89 8.18
N VAL A 58 10.07 0.49 7.87
CA VAL A 58 9.77 -0.55 6.88
C VAL A 58 10.32 -0.17 5.50
N HIS A 59 10.18 1.11 5.11
CA HIS A 59 10.69 1.61 3.84
C HIS A 59 12.22 1.68 3.81
N GLU A 60 12.85 2.19 4.87
CA GLU A 60 14.31 2.22 5.02
C GLU A 60 14.93 0.81 4.95
N MET A 61 14.24 -0.20 5.50
CA MET A 61 14.68 -1.60 5.44
C MET A 61 14.31 -2.30 4.12
N GLY A 62 13.59 -1.63 3.21
CA GLY A 62 13.18 -2.22 1.93
C GLY A 62 12.16 -3.36 2.05
N LEU A 63 11.50 -3.53 3.20
CA LEU A 63 10.54 -4.62 3.42
C LEU A 63 9.22 -4.34 2.69
N LYS A 64 8.81 -5.25 1.81
CA LYS A 64 7.58 -5.13 1.01
C LYS A 64 6.79 -6.43 1.08
N GLY A 65 5.47 -6.34 1.19
CA GLY A 65 4.58 -7.49 1.12
C GLY A 65 4.37 -7.92 -0.33
N VAL A 66 4.74 -9.15 -0.67
CA VAL A 66 4.80 -9.61 -2.08
C VAL A 66 3.49 -10.28 -2.56
N GLY A 67 2.44 -10.31 -1.72
CA GLY A 67 1.27 -11.16 -1.94
C GLY A 67 0.33 -10.75 -3.09
N TYR A 68 0.12 -9.46 -3.34
CA TYR A 68 -1.00 -8.97 -4.15
C TYR A 68 -0.63 -8.40 -5.53
N HIS A 69 0.65 -8.42 -5.91
CA HIS A 69 1.12 -7.89 -7.20
C HIS A 69 1.07 -8.90 -8.35
N LYS A 70 0.45 -10.07 -8.15
CA LYS A 70 0.34 -11.06 -9.22
C LYS A 70 -0.71 -10.61 -10.22
N GLN A 71 -0.28 -10.29 -11.43
CA GLN A 71 -1.17 -10.10 -12.57
C GLN A 71 -1.73 -11.48 -12.94
N SER A 72 -2.92 -11.81 -12.42
CA SER A 72 -3.54 -13.13 -12.67
C SER A 72 -4.08 -13.29 -14.10
N ARG A 73 -4.31 -12.16 -14.79
CA ARG A 73 -4.79 -12.11 -16.18
C ARG A 73 -3.95 -11.13 -16.98
N GLN A 74 -3.63 -11.48 -18.22
CA GLN A 74 -3.20 -10.47 -19.20
C GLN A 74 -4.36 -9.51 -19.44
N PHE A 75 -4.05 -8.22 -19.51
CA PHE A 75 -5.02 -7.20 -19.84
C PHE A 75 -5.21 -7.20 -21.35
N ASP A 76 -6.40 -7.60 -21.82
CA ASP A 76 -6.77 -7.57 -23.22
C ASP A 76 -7.41 -6.21 -23.54
N LEU A 77 -6.70 -5.38 -24.31
CA LEU A 77 -7.16 -4.09 -24.83
C LEU A 77 -7.91 -4.22 -26.15
N SER A 78 -8.04 -5.44 -26.69
CA SER A 78 -8.78 -5.64 -27.91
C SER A 78 -10.22 -5.16 -27.73
N LYS A 79 -10.74 -4.47 -28.75
CA LYS A 79 -12.18 -4.27 -28.86
C LYS A 79 -12.77 -5.67 -28.96
N GLY A 80 -13.36 -6.17 -27.87
CA GLY A 80 -14.10 -7.43 -27.89
C GLY A 80 -15.12 -7.42 -29.03
N PRO A 81 -15.53 -8.59 -29.52
CA PRO A 81 -16.34 -8.70 -30.74
C PRO A 81 -17.53 -7.74 -30.72
N GLU A 82 -17.74 -7.00 -31.82
CA GLU A 82 -18.77 -5.94 -31.97
C GLU A 82 -20.22 -6.45 -31.92
N GLY A 83 -20.45 -7.68 -31.46
CA GLY A 83 -21.74 -8.33 -31.30
C GLY A 83 -22.32 -8.21 -29.88
N LYS A 84 -23.07 -9.24 -29.45
CA LYS A 84 -23.90 -9.32 -28.22
C LYS A 84 -23.37 -8.52 -27.03
N ARG A 85 -23.74 -7.24 -26.95
CA ARG A 85 -23.58 -6.41 -25.75
C ARG A 85 -24.59 -6.90 -24.72
N VAL A 86 -24.12 -7.34 -23.55
CA VAL A 86 -24.99 -7.63 -22.41
C VAL A 86 -25.78 -6.36 -22.08
N THR A 87 -27.10 -6.49 -21.93
CA THR A 87 -27.95 -5.36 -21.55
C THR A 87 -27.51 -4.82 -20.19
N ASN A 88 -27.39 -3.50 -20.11
CA ASN A 88 -26.97 -2.81 -18.89
C ASN A 88 -28.00 -3.05 -17.77
N LYS A 89 -27.68 -3.95 -16.84
CA LYS A 89 -28.55 -4.31 -15.69
C LYS A 89 -28.70 -3.18 -14.68
N LEU A 90 -27.68 -2.33 -14.60
CA LEU A 90 -27.64 -1.19 -13.71
C LEU A 90 -28.34 -0.04 -14.43
N HIS A 91 -29.68 -0.03 -14.46
CA HIS A 91 -30.52 1.03 -15.06
C HIS A 91 -30.29 2.40 -14.40
N ARG A 92 -29.06 2.93 -14.47
CA ARG A 92 -28.71 4.27 -13.98
C ARG A 92 -29.28 5.25 -14.99
N ARG A 93 -30.23 6.06 -14.54
CA ARG A 93 -30.80 7.18 -15.27
C ARG A 93 -29.78 8.31 -15.38
N PHE A 94 -28.69 8.12 -16.13
CA PHE A 94 -27.81 9.22 -16.50
C PHE A 94 -28.32 9.81 -17.81
N LYS A 95 -29.29 10.73 -17.72
CA LYS A 95 -29.75 11.54 -18.85
C LYS A 95 -28.94 12.83 -18.87
N THR A 96 -27.95 12.92 -19.75
CA THR A 96 -27.28 14.20 -20.06
C THR A 96 -27.93 14.82 -21.29
N ASN A 97 -28.26 16.11 -21.22
CA ASN A 97 -28.87 16.86 -22.31
C ASN A 97 -27.86 17.33 -23.38
N GLN A 98 -26.59 16.96 -23.26
CA GLN A 98 -25.57 17.33 -24.24
C GLN A 98 -25.25 16.14 -25.13
N SER A 99 -25.44 16.35 -26.43
CA SER A 99 -25.09 15.41 -27.48
C SER A 99 -23.56 15.39 -27.63
N PHE A 100 -22.91 14.28 -27.27
CA PHE A 100 -21.51 14.07 -27.60
C PHE A 100 -21.42 13.59 -29.04
N PHE A 101 -21.14 14.52 -29.96
CA PHE A 101 -20.79 14.21 -31.35
C PHE A 101 -19.41 13.54 -31.35
N ILE A 102 -19.35 12.27 -31.75
CA ILE A 102 -18.09 11.57 -32.03
C ILE A 102 -18.00 11.49 -33.56
N PHE A 103 -17.10 12.27 -34.16
CA PHE A 103 -16.74 12.13 -35.57
C PHE A 103 -16.04 10.79 -35.81
N LEU A 104 -16.42 10.14 -36.90
CA LEU A 104 -15.94 8.84 -37.37
C LEU A 104 -14.57 8.96 -38.03
#